data_AF-A0A8J7LUF5-F1
#
_entry.id   AF-A0A8J7LUF5-F1
#
_cell.length_a   1.000
_cell.length_b   1.000
_cell.length_c   1.000
_cell.angle_alpha   90.00
_cell.angle_beta   90.00
_cell.angle_gamma   90.00
#
_symmetry.space_group_name_H-M   'P 1'
#
loop_
_entity.id
_entity.type
_entity.pdbx_description
1 polymer ?
#
loop_
_entity_poly.entity_id
_entity_poly.type
_entity_poly.pdbx_seq_one_letter_code
_entity_poly.pdbx_strand_id
1 'polypeptide(L)'
;MRATSVFFLAIAAFSLACFGCSGGGGSSSSGPSLNGNVISGVASKGIIANGNIKIYSLKSDGSKGDLLASALTDSNGEYAATVGSYSGPVLVEASGNYQDEATGQQMTISANAPLRAAYPNITGATTISVSPFTEIAVRKASSTSLTPTSINTANNLIASIFTFDSIKTKPLAMTVAALQTSAQSQKDYTLALAALSQMAKTSGTPVSNVIDAISGDIISKNALSTTLAGFIAALHLYQDNNPPIKQVVKDTGGTQLELIGSLFLPVNSIATGSDGALYAGINAFTRFSSAKINTFKSYSSASLYRLSPGASHWQLYSKVPTTNSGYRLIIDPTSSYSATRLYFCSEYAVFTSGDSGQSWTSLGGAGLLEDIAIDFSGQPTTNPNIYIATLGWLYMSSYLNNSFSWNLIGNGLPAKATLSSITIDPNHPNVLYAGGHNGGVGTGVYKSSDGGLNWSFISGNADNGLDFTEKQPDGTFATFHRDISSILVDPRNSNTIYAGAYNSGLWKSTDGGNTWFQLKNELSGWISRLVIDASGRLYVMSLNGLYYSNDGGKTWLSTLTTAGLTRNVGDLAIDKTNPNIIYVAYGGGILKGTFNSNNSISWSNITQ
;
A
#
# COMPACT_ATOMS: atom_id res chain seq x y z
N MET A 1 25.62 -27.17 -45.33
CA MET A 1 24.82 -27.98 -46.28
C MET A 1 23.38 -27.97 -45.78
N ARG A 2 22.48 -27.23 -46.44
CA ARG A 2 21.22 -27.71 -47.10
C ARG A 2 20.31 -28.53 -46.15
N ALA A 3 19.19 -27.97 -45.67
CA ALA A 3 17.82 -28.01 -46.26
C ALA A 3 17.13 -29.37 -45.98
N THR A 4 15.84 -29.56 -45.67
CA THR A 4 14.60 -28.80 -45.95
C THR A 4 13.45 -29.41 -45.11
N SER A 5 12.43 -28.58 -44.82
CA SER A 5 11.14 -28.84 -44.17
C SER A 5 10.19 -29.77 -44.94
N VAL A 6 9.22 -30.43 -44.27
CA VAL A 6 7.86 -30.72 -44.81
C VAL A 6 6.80 -30.65 -43.69
N PHE A 7 5.75 -29.88 -43.98
CA PHE A 7 4.47 -29.68 -43.30
C PHE A 7 3.43 -30.74 -43.71
N PHE A 8 2.40 -31.00 -42.89
CA PHE A 8 1.04 -31.28 -43.39
C PHE A 8 -0.04 -30.78 -42.42
N LEU A 9 -1.08 -30.18 -43.01
CA LEU A 9 -2.23 -29.49 -42.42
C LEU A 9 -3.49 -29.96 -43.18
N ALA A 10 -4.59 -30.21 -42.49
CA ALA A 10 -5.97 -30.30 -43.02
C ALA A 10 -6.91 -30.25 -41.79
N ILE A 11 -7.67 -29.20 -41.46
CA ILE A 11 -8.80 -28.53 -42.13
C ILE A 11 -9.90 -29.51 -42.58
N ALA A 12 -11.01 -29.50 -41.84
CA ALA A 12 -12.32 -29.91 -42.32
C ALA A 12 -13.32 -28.78 -42.02
N ALA A 13 -13.98 -28.31 -43.08
CA ALA A 13 -15.04 -27.32 -43.10
C ALA A 13 -16.42 -28.00 -43.03
N PHE A 14 -17.46 -27.30 -42.59
CA PHE A 14 -18.76 -27.32 -43.26
C PHE A 14 -19.62 -26.11 -42.86
N SER A 15 -20.27 -25.52 -43.86
CA SER A 15 -21.05 -24.29 -43.86
C SER A 15 -22.54 -24.54 -44.06
N LEU A 16 -23.37 -23.69 -43.42
CA LEU A 16 -24.66 -23.11 -43.84
C LEU A 16 -25.69 -23.93 -44.66
N ALA A 17 -26.91 -24.05 -44.12
CA ALA A 17 -28.16 -24.02 -44.90
C ALA A 17 -29.36 -23.56 -44.05
N CYS A 18 -30.08 -22.56 -44.54
CA CYS A 18 -31.41 -22.12 -44.07
C CYS A 18 -32.53 -22.85 -44.83
N PHE A 19 -33.71 -22.97 -44.18
CA PHE A 19 -35.11 -23.14 -44.66
C PHE A 19 -35.82 -23.95 -43.54
N GLY A 20 -36.99 -23.64 -42.99
CA GLY A 20 -38.03 -22.65 -43.23
C GLY A 20 -39.30 -23.15 -42.51
N CYS A 21 -39.99 -22.24 -41.82
CA CYS A 21 -41.40 -22.25 -41.38
C CYS A 21 -42.11 -23.55 -40.90
N SER A 22 -42.45 -23.56 -39.61
CA SER A 22 -43.85 -23.56 -39.12
C SER A 22 -43.84 -22.82 -37.76
N GLY A 23 -44.72 -21.91 -37.38
CA GLY A 23 -46.04 -21.59 -37.89
C GLY A 23 -47.11 -21.92 -36.84
N GLY A 24 -47.32 -21.02 -35.87
CA GLY A 24 -48.62 -20.85 -35.20
C GLY A 24 -48.71 -21.29 -33.74
N GLY A 25 -49.16 -20.35 -32.88
CA GLY A 25 -49.71 -20.69 -31.57
C GLY A 25 -49.46 -19.63 -30.50
N GLY A 26 -50.12 -18.48 -30.60
CA GLY A 26 -50.17 -17.53 -29.50
C GLY A 26 -50.81 -18.16 -28.27
N SER A 27 -50.09 -18.14 -27.16
CA SER A 27 -50.67 -17.94 -25.84
C SER A 27 -49.83 -16.88 -25.14
N SER A 28 -50.26 -15.63 -25.29
CA SER A 28 -49.99 -14.59 -24.31
C SER A 28 -50.63 -15.03 -22.99
N SER A 29 -49.96 -15.91 -22.25
CA SER A 29 -50.00 -15.75 -20.81
C SER A 29 -49.11 -14.56 -20.53
N SER A 30 -49.74 -13.39 -20.37
CA SER A 30 -49.18 -12.34 -19.54
C SER A 30 -48.97 -12.98 -18.16
N GLY A 31 -47.83 -13.65 -17.98
CA GLY A 31 -47.26 -13.85 -16.66
C GLY A 31 -47.25 -12.47 -16.02
N PRO A 32 -47.64 -12.36 -14.73
CA PRO A 32 -47.83 -11.06 -14.12
C PRO A 32 -46.56 -10.26 -14.39
N SER A 33 -46.70 -9.07 -15.00
CA SER A 33 -45.62 -8.10 -14.95
C SER A 33 -45.22 -8.03 -13.48
N LEU A 34 -44.00 -8.42 -13.14
CA LEU A 34 -43.48 -8.29 -11.78
C LEU A 34 -43.29 -6.80 -11.52
N ASN A 35 -44.40 -6.09 -11.36
CA ASN A 35 -44.47 -4.72 -10.88
C ASN A 35 -44.24 -4.80 -9.37
N GLY A 36 -42.99 -5.02 -9.00
CA GLY A 36 -42.57 -5.15 -7.62
C GLY A 36 -41.05 -5.24 -7.51
N ASN A 37 -40.52 -4.69 -6.44
CA ASN A 37 -39.11 -4.81 -6.10
C ASN A 37 -38.80 -6.30 -5.82
N VAL A 38 -37.70 -6.78 -6.41
CA VAL A 38 -37.21 -8.16 -6.22
C VAL A 38 -35.90 -8.09 -5.47
N ILE A 39 -35.79 -8.88 -4.41
CA ILE A 39 -34.53 -9.08 -3.70
C ILE A 39 -34.01 -10.46 -4.07
N SER A 40 -32.75 -10.52 -4.48
CA SER A 40 -32.06 -11.78 -4.77
C SER A 40 -30.70 -11.83 -4.09
N GLY A 41 -30.08 -13.00 -3.97
CA GLY A 41 -28.78 -13.12 -3.33
C GLY A 41 -28.36 -14.56 -3.14
N VAL A 42 -27.29 -14.76 -2.38
CA VAL A 42 -26.81 -16.08 -1.96
C VAL A 42 -26.77 -16.13 -0.44
N ALA A 43 -27.29 -17.21 0.15
CA ALA A 43 -27.13 -17.48 1.58
C ALA A 43 -25.98 -18.49 1.79
N SER A 44 -24.93 -18.08 2.49
CA SER A 44 -23.71 -18.88 2.61
C SER A 44 -22.94 -18.71 3.92
N LYS A 45 -22.58 -19.85 4.52
CA LYS A 45 -21.49 -20.09 5.48
C LYS A 45 -20.76 -21.39 5.06
N GLY A 46 -20.75 -21.62 3.75
CA GLY A 46 -21.00 -22.91 3.12
C GLY A 46 -22.39 -22.82 2.48
N ILE A 47 -22.57 -23.35 1.27
CA ILE A 47 -23.83 -23.18 0.52
C ILE A 47 -25.01 -23.68 1.36
N ILE A 48 -25.93 -22.77 1.72
CA ILE A 48 -27.14 -23.12 2.47
C ILE A 48 -28.18 -23.54 1.42
N ALA A 49 -28.28 -24.83 1.14
CA ALA A 49 -29.23 -25.36 0.15
C ALA A 49 -30.59 -25.70 0.80
N ASN A 50 -31.70 -25.41 0.12
CA ASN A 50 -33.06 -25.54 0.66
C ASN A 50 -33.27 -24.80 2.01
N GLY A 51 -32.49 -23.74 2.22
CA GLY A 51 -32.56 -22.87 3.38
C GLY A 51 -33.76 -21.94 3.31
N ASN A 52 -34.23 -21.50 4.47
CA ASN A 52 -35.33 -20.55 4.58
C ASN A 52 -34.80 -19.13 4.57
N ILE A 53 -35.32 -18.33 3.64
CA ILE A 53 -35.12 -16.88 3.58
C ILE A 53 -36.40 -16.18 4.02
N LYS A 54 -36.26 -15.20 4.92
CA LYS A 54 -37.34 -14.30 5.32
C LYS A 54 -36.87 -12.86 5.19
N ILE A 55 -37.69 -12.02 4.56
CA ILE A 55 -37.38 -10.62 4.32
C ILE A 55 -38.39 -9.77 5.07
N TYR A 56 -37.91 -8.89 5.94
CA TYR A 56 -38.73 -8.00 6.74
C TYR A 56 -38.45 -6.54 6.38
N SER A 57 -39.48 -5.71 6.55
CA SER A 57 -39.28 -4.26 6.63
C SER A 57 -38.53 -3.90 7.93
N LEU A 58 -37.85 -2.76 7.93
CA LEU A 58 -37.31 -2.15 9.14
C LEU A 58 -38.09 -0.86 9.42
N LYS A 59 -38.54 -0.71 10.66
CA LYS A 59 -39.26 0.49 11.11
C LYS A 59 -38.28 1.66 11.26
N SER A 60 -38.81 2.89 11.39
CA SER A 60 -38.00 4.10 11.55
C SER A 60 -37.11 4.10 12.79
N ASP A 61 -37.49 3.35 13.84
CA ASP A 61 -36.71 3.15 15.06
C ASP A 61 -35.65 2.04 14.92
N GLY A 62 -35.57 1.40 13.74
CA GLY A 62 -34.68 0.28 13.44
C GLY A 62 -35.13 -1.07 14.00
N SER A 63 -36.33 -1.17 14.55
CA SER A 63 -36.91 -2.45 14.95
C SER A 63 -37.41 -3.24 13.74
N LYS A 64 -37.43 -4.58 13.88
CA LYS A 64 -37.95 -5.49 12.84
C LYS A 64 -39.46 -5.22 12.62
N GLY A 65 -39.83 -4.98 11.38
CA GLY A 65 -41.20 -4.74 10.94
C GLY A 65 -41.88 -5.99 10.36
N ASP A 66 -42.83 -5.75 9.46
CA ASP A 66 -43.62 -6.78 8.82
C ASP A 66 -42.80 -7.68 7.90
N LEU A 67 -43.17 -8.96 7.85
CA LEU A 67 -42.63 -9.91 6.88
C LEU A 67 -43.15 -9.54 5.48
N LEU A 68 -42.23 -9.19 4.58
CA LEU A 68 -42.53 -8.77 3.21
C LEU A 68 -42.58 -9.96 2.26
N ALA A 69 -41.64 -10.91 2.41
CA ALA A 69 -41.56 -12.09 1.57
C ALA A 69 -40.81 -13.23 2.26
N SER A 70 -41.01 -14.44 1.75
CA SER A 70 -40.21 -15.62 2.08
C SER A 70 -39.82 -16.37 0.81
N ALA A 71 -38.68 -17.03 0.83
CA ALA A 71 -38.20 -17.87 -0.27
C ALA A 71 -37.39 -19.05 0.28
N LEU A 72 -37.19 -20.05 -0.58
CA LEU A 72 -36.20 -21.09 -0.34
C LEU A 72 -34.98 -20.82 -1.21
N THR A 73 -33.80 -21.18 -0.70
CA THR A 73 -32.59 -21.19 -1.51
C THR A 73 -32.54 -22.44 -2.39
N ASP A 74 -31.97 -22.31 -3.58
CA ASP A 74 -31.70 -23.44 -4.48
C ASP A 74 -30.47 -24.25 -4.04
N SER A 75 -30.02 -25.19 -4.88
CA SER A 75 -28.84 -26.02 -4.63
C SER A 75 -27.52 -25.24 -4.55
N ASN A 76 -27.49 -24.02 -5.09
CA ASN A 76 -26.36 -23.10 -5.07
C ASN A 76 -26.51 -22.04 -3.96
N GLY A 77 -27.53 -22.15 -3.11
CA GLY A 77 -27.81 -21.19 -2.06
C GLY A 77 -28.41 -19.88 -2.59
N GLU A 78 -28.74 -19.81 -3.89
CA GLU A 78 -29.34 -18.63 -4.50
C GLU A 78 -30.81 -18.53 -4.12
N TYR A 79 -31.29 -17.31 -3.91
CA TYR A 79 -32.70 -17.05 -3.68
C TYR A 79 -33.15 -15.81 -4.46
N ALA A 80 -34.45 -15.74 -4.72
CA ALA A 80 -35.12 -14.54 -5.21
C ALA A 80 -36.51 -14.46 -4.58
N ALA A 81 -36.91 -13.27 -4.14
CA ALA A 81 -38.18 -13.03 -3.49
C ALA A 81 -38.74 -11.66 -3.90
N THR A 82 -40.01 -11.62 -4.30
CA THR A 82 -40.71 -10.39 -4.66
C THR A 82 -41.31 -9.76 -3.41
N VAL A 83 -40.96 -8.51 -3.12
CA VAL A 83 -41.46 -7.75 -1.95
C VAL A 83 -42.52 -6.71 -2.32
N GLY A 84 -43.16 -6.89 -3.48
CA GLY A 84 -44.19 -5.99 -3.99
C GLY A 84 -43.68 -4.57 -4.20
N SER A 85 -44.52 -3.57 -3.93
CA SER A 85 -44.16 -2.15 -4.08
C SER A 85 -43.36 -1.57 -2.91
N TYR A 86 -42.95 -2.38 -1.93
CA TYR A 86 -42.24 -1.89 -0.75
C TYR A 86 -40.91 -1.25 -1.16
N SER A 87 -40.68 -0.02 -0.70
CA SER A 87 -39.40 0.69 -0.81
C SER A 87 -39.03 1.20 0.58
N GLY A 88 -37.79 0.98 0.97
CA GLY A 88 -37.30 1.27 2.31
C GLY A 88 -36.22 0.29 2.77
N PRO A 89 -35.75 0.44 4.02
CA PRO A 89 -34.78 -0.47 4.60
C PRO A 89 -35.39 -1.87 4.81
N VAL A 90 -34.56 -2.90 4.62
CA VAL A 90 -34.96 -4.31 4.81
C VAL A 90 -33.94 -5.07 5.64
N LEU A 91 -34.44 -6.10 6.34
CA LEU A 91 -33.64 -7.12 7.02
C LEU A 91 -33.94 -8.48 6.39
N VAL A 92 -32.92 -9.15 5.89
CA VAL A 92 -32.99 -10.51 5.35
C VAL A 92 -32.43 -11.48 6.38
N GLU A 93 -33.20 -12.51 6.73
CA GLU A 93 -32.81 -13.61 7.63
C GLU A 93 -32.66 -14.90 6.82
N ALA A 94 -31.56 -15.62 7.03
CA ALA A 94 -31.31 -16.92 6.43
C ALA A 94 -31.05 -17.99 7.50
N SER A 95 -31.66 -19.16 7.33
CA SER A 95 -31.47 -20.34 8.19
C SER A 95 -31.52 -21.62 7.35
N GLY A 96 -30.95 -22.71 7.84
CA GLY A 96 -30.91 -23.98 7.11
C GLY A 96 -29.62 -24.75 7.35
N ASN A 97 -29.45 -25.82 6.57
CA ASN A 97 -28.28 -26.69 6.66
C ASN A 97 -27.22 -26.29 5.64
N TYR A 98 -25.96 -26.43 6.00
CA TYR A 98 -24.82 -26.20 5.13
C TYR A 98 -23.72 -27.22 5.41
N GLN A 99 -22.83 -27.42 4.44
CA GLN A 99 -21.59 -28.16 4.66
C GLN A 99 -20.49 -27.18 5.06
N ASP A 100 -19.89 -27.38 6.23
CA ASP A 100 -18.82 -26.51 6.72
C ASP A 100 -17.52 -26.72 5.95
N GLU A 101 -16.91 -25.64 5.48
CA GLU A 101 -15.81 -25.68 4.52
C GLU A 101 -14.55 -26.34 5.08
N ALA A 102 -14.28 -26.21 6.39
CA ALA A 102 -13.06 -26.70 7.04
C ALA A 102 -13.19 -28.11 7.60
N THR A 103 -14.40 -28.53 7.96
CA THR A 103 -14.66 -29.86 8.57
C THR A 103 -15.33 -30.83 7.61
N GLY A 104 -15.98 -30.34 6.55
CA GLY A 104 -16.80 -31.14 5.64
C GLY A 104 -18.09 -31.67 6.29
N GLN A 105 -18.37 -31.32 7.55
CA GLN A 105 -19.52 -31.79 8.30
C GLN A 105 -20.77 -30.98 7.95
N GLN A 106 -21.94 -31.63 8.02
CA GLN A 106 -23.21 -30.94 7.89
C GLN A 106 -23.52 -30.20 9.20
N MET A 107 -23.77 -28.89 9.08
CA MET A 107 -24.07 -27.99 10.19
C MET A 107 -25.39 -27.28 9.93
N THR A 108 -26.01 -26.74 10.99
CA THR A 108 -27.31 -26.06 10.92
C THR A 108 -27.23 -24.65 11.47
N ILE A 109 -27.74 -23.69 10.71
CA ILE A 109 -28.10 -22.34 11.19
C ILE A 109 -29.56 -22.39 11.62
N SER A 110 -29.79 -22.25 12.93
CA SER A 110 -31.14 -22.31 13.51
C SER A 110 -32.01 -21.13 13.05
N ALA A 111 -33.30 -21.40 12.83
CA ALA A 111 -34.28 -20.34 12.57
C ALA A 111 -34.46 -19.37 13.75
N ASN A 112 -34.06 -19.77 14.97
CA ASN A 112 -34.09 -18.90 16.15
C ASN A 112 -32.86 -18.00 16.27
N ALA A 113 -31.79 -18.30 15.52
CA ALA A 113 -30.57 -17.53 15.44
C ALA A 113 -30.07 -17.48 13.99
N PRO A 114 -30.86 -16.86 13.08
CA PRO A 114 -30.52 -16.82 11.66
C PRO A 114 -29.31 -15.92 11.41
N LEU A 115 -28.62 -16.15 10.29
CA LEU A 115 -27.72 -15.15 9.73
C LEU A 115 -28.54 -14.01 9.14
N ARG A 116 -28.06 -12.77 9.32
CA ARG A 116 -28.78 -11.59 8.85
C ARG A 116 -27.98 -10.77 7.84
N ALA A 117 -28.70 -10.05 6.99
CA ALA A 117 -28.18 -8.96 6.18
C ALA A 117 -29.18 -7.80 6.23
N ALA A 118 -28.70 -6.57 6.34
CA ALA A 118 -29.55 -5.39 6.28
C ALA A 118 -29.15 -4.51 5.08
N TYR A 119 -30.15 -3.95 4.40
CA TYR A 119 -29.94 -3.05 3.27
C TYR A 119 -30.70 -1.74 3.49
N PRO A 120 -30.06 -0.57 3.23
CA PRO A 120 -30.57 0.70 3.74
C PRO A 120 -31.79 1.21 2.98
N ASN A 121 -31.93 0.88 1.69
CA ASN A 121 -33.10 1.26 0.91
C ASN A 121 -33.19 0.45 -0.39
N ILE A 122 -34.29 -0.28 -0.61
CA ILE A 122 -34.55 -0.93 -1.90
C ILE A 122 -35.37 -0.03 -2.82
N THR A 123 -34.94 0.09 -4.08
CA THR A 123 -35.60 0.89 -5.13
C THR A 123 -35.56 0.16 -6.48
N GLY A 124 -35.93 -1.12 -6.48
CA GLY A 124 -35.89 -2.00 -7.64
C GLY A 124 -35.25 -3.35 -7.34
N ALA A 125 -34.82 -4.04 -8.40
CA ALA A 125 -34.06 -5.28 -8.29
C ALA A 125 -32.77 -5.05 -7.49
N THR A 126 -32.63 -5.73 -6.35
CA THR A 126 -31.53 -5.52 -5.40
C THR A 126 -30.89 -6.85 -5.01
N THR A 127 -29.56 -6.93 -5.12
CA THR A 127 -28.80 -8.09 -4.64
C THR A 127 -28.41 -7.92 -3.17
N ILE A 128 -28.77 -8.88 -2.32
CA ILE A 128 -28.46 -8.94 -0.89
C ILE A 128 -28.01 -10.37 -0.53
N SER A 129 -26.71 -10.64 -0.52
CA SER A 129 -26.17 -11.88 0.03
C SER A 129 -26.35 -11.93 1.56
N VAL A 130 -26.48 -13.13 2.12
CA VAL A 130 -26.59 -13.36 3.58
C VAL A 130 -25.47 -14.30 4.02
N SER A 131 -24.61 -13.83 4.92
CA SER A 131 -23.43 -14.56 5.39
C SER A 131 -23.01 -14.14 6.80
N PRO A 132 -22.02 -14.81 7.42
CA PRO A 132 -21.37 -14.32 8.64
C PRO A 132 -20.91 -12.87 8.58
N PHE A 133 -20.41 -12.38 7.45
CA PHE A 133 -19.90 -11.00 7.33
C PHE A 133 -21.04 -9.98 7.29
N THR A 134 -22.18 -10.32 6.67
CA THR A 134 -23.36 -9.47 6.73
C THR A 134 -24.01 -9.50 8.12
N GLU A 135 -23.91 -10.63 8.82
CA GLU A 135 -24.35 -10.75 10.22
C GLU A 135 -23.50 -9.85 11.13
N ILE A 136 -22.18 -9.82 10.95
CA ILE A 136 -21.29 -8.88 11.65
C ILE A 136 -21.70 -7.43 11.37
N ALA A 137 -22.02 -7.09 10.11
CA ALA A 137 -22.49 -5.75 9.75
C ALA A 137 -23.83 -5.39 10.45
N VAL A 138 -24.78 -6.33 10.50
CA VAL A 138 -26.07 -6.14 11.21
C VAL A 138 -25.83 -5.92 12.70
N ARG A 139 -24.93 -6.68 13.34
CA ARG A 139 -24.59 -6.49 14.76
C ARG A 139 -23.93 -5.14 15.00
N LYS A 140 -23.04 -4.70 14.10
CA LYS A 140 -22.42 -3.38 14.18
C LYS A 140 -23.45 -2.26 14.06
N ALA A 141 -24.36 -2.33 13.09
CA ALA A 141 -25.43 -1.33 12.95
C ALA A 141 -26.39 -1.33 14.16
N SER A 142 -26.76 -2.52 14.64
CA SER A 142 -27.66 -2.70 15.79
C SER A 142 -27.10 -2.17 17.12
N SER A 143 -25.79 -1.92 17.23
CA SER A 143 -25.21 -1.26 18.42
C SER A 143 -25.73 0.17 18.65
N THR A 144 -26.36 0.77 17.63
CA THR A 144 -27.04 2.07 17.72
C THR A 144 -28.54 1.92 17.43
N SER A 145 -28.89 1.50 16.22
CA SER A 145 -30.24 1.14 15.73
C SER A 145 -30.11 0.76 14.26
N LEU A 146 -30.96 -0.10 13.68
CA LEU A 146 -30.94 -0.45 12.25
C LEU A 146 -31.61 0.60 11.35
N THR A 147 -31.05 1.81 11.32
CA THR A 147 -31.45 2.89 10.41
C THR A 147 -30.72 2.78 9.06
N PRO A 148 -31.22 3.40 7.97
CA PRO A 148 -30.50 3.43 6.69
C PRO A 148 -29.05 3.92 6.82
N THR A 149 -28.80 4.93 7.66
CA THR A 149 -27.45 5.50 7.87
C THR A 149 -26.52 4.51 8.57
N SER A 150 -26.95 3.89 9.66
CA SER A 150 -26.14 2.93 10.41
C SER A 150 -25.92 1.63 9.63
N ILE A 151 -26.92 1.16 8.88
CA ILE A 151 -26.80 0.01 7.97
C ILE A 151 -25.73 0.29 6.91
N ASN A 152 -25.83 1.43 6.21
CA ASN A 152 -24.86 1.79 5.19
C ASN A 152 -23.45 1.95 5.79
N THR A 153 -23.34 2.58 6.96
CA THR A 153 -22.07 2.75 7.67
C THR A 153 -21.44 1.40 8.03
N ALA A 154 -22.22 0.45 8.56
CA ALA A 154 -21.73 -0.86 8.94
C ALA A 154 -21.34 -1.71 7.73
N ASN A 155 -22.17 -1.75 6.68
CA ASN A 155 -21.87 -2.49 5.46
C ASN A 155 -20.57 -1.97 4.80
N ASN A 156 -20.40 -0.65 4.71
CA ASN A 156 -19.17 -0.04 4.18
C ASN A 156 -17.96 -0.33 5.06
N LEU A 157 -18.12 -0.34 6.40
CA LEU A 157 -17.04 -0.69 7.32
C LEU A 157 -16.56 -2.14 7.08
N ILE A 158 -17.49 -3.10 7.03
CA ILE A 158 -17.13 -4.51 6.79
C ILE A 158 -16.49 -4.68 5.41
N ALA A 159 -17.03 -4.02 4.38
CA ALA A 159 -16.43 -4.06 3.05
C ALA A 159 -15.00 -3.48 3.02
N SER A 160 -14.75 -2.43 3.81
CA SER A 160 -13.42 -1.83 3.92
C SER A 160 -12.42 -2.71 4.67
N ILE A 161 -12.87 -3.43 5.70
CA ILE A 161 -11.99 -4.30 6.51
C ILE A 161 -11.58 -5.54 5.71
N PHE A 162 -12.53 -6.16 5.00
CA PHE A 162 -12.31 -7.44 4.33
C PHE A 162 -12.06 -7.32 2.81
N THR A 163 -12.03 -6.09 2.28
CA THR A 163 -11.74 -5.75 0.87
C THR A 163 -12.71 -6.35 -0.16
N PHE A 164 -13.94 -6.72 0.24
CA PHE A 164 -15.02 -7.14 -0.65
C PHE A 164 -16.39 -6.66 -0.15
N ASP A 165 -17.35 -6.43 -1.05
CA ASP A 165 -18.72 -6.05 -0.69
C ASP A 165 -19.53 -7.29 -0.28
N SER A 166 -19.68 -7.52 1.03
CA SER A 166 -20.37 -8.71 1.56
C SER A 166 -21.88 -8.76 1.23
N ILE A 167 -22.48 -7.64 0.81
CA ILE A 167 -23.90 -7.54 0.43
C ILE A 167 -24.08 -7.86 -1.05
N LYS A 168 -23.31 -7.22 -1.94
CA LYS A 168 -23.54 -7.32 -3.39
C LYS A 168 -22.73 -8.42 -4.06
N THR A 169 -21.60 -8.80 -3.48
CA THR A 169 -20.78 -9.90 -4.00
C THR A 169 -21.45 -11.23 -3.65
N LYS A 170 -21.53 -12.14 -4.64
CA LYS A 170 -22.03 -13.50 -4.44
C LYS A 170 -20.86 -14.44 -4.13
N PRO A 171 -20.78 -15.01 -2.92
CA PRO A 171 -19.79 -16.06 -2.61
C PRO A 171 -20.08 -17.32 -3.44
N LEU A 172 -19.08 -18.18 -3.58
CA LEU A 172 -19.08 -19.33 -4.46
C LEU A 172 -19.14 -20.63 -3.67
N ALA A 173 -19.39 -21.74 -4.37
CA ALA A 173 -19.07 -23.05 -3.83
C ALA A 173 -17.55 -23.20 -3.68
N MET A 174 -17.09 -23.74 -2.55
CA MET A 174 -15.67 -23.92 -2.25
C MET A 174 -15.07 -25.09 -3.05
N THR A 175 -14.83 -24.87 -4.34
CA THR A 175 -14.27 -25.86 -5.27
C THR A 175 -13.21 -25.21 -6.17
N VAL A 176 -12.27 -26.02 -6.66
CA VAL A 176 -11.20 -25.55 -7.56
C VAL A 176 -11.81 -24.90 -8.82
N ALA A 177 -12.79 -25.55 -9.45
CA ALA A 177 -13.42 -25.08 -10.68
C ALA A 177 -14.10 -23.70 -10.50
N ALA A 178 -14.82 -23.50 -9.39
CA ALA A 178 -15.47 -22.23 -9.10
C ALA A 178 -14.45 -21.11 -8.82
N LEU A 179 -13.40 -21.39 -8.04
CA LEU A 179 -12.37 -20.41 -7.71
C LEU A 179 -11.51 -20.02 -8.93
N GLN A 180 -11.31 -20.92 -9.88
CA GLN A 180 -10.46 -20.66 -11.05
C GLN A 180 -11.08 -19.64 -12.02
N THR A 181 -12.40 -19.62 -12.15
CA THR A 181 -13.13 -18.88 -13.19
C THR A 181 -13.81 -17.60 -12.71
N SER A 182 -13.89 -17.40 -11.39
CA SER A 182 -14.66 -16.30 -10.79
C SER A 182 -13.83 -15.03 -10.55
N ALA A 183 -14.52 -13.90 -10.33
CA ALA A 183 -13.87 -12.63 -10.02
C ALA A 183 -13.13 -12.67 -8.66
N GLN A 184 -12.08 -11.86 -8.52
CA GLN A 184 -11.23 -11.85 -7.33
C GLN A 184 -12.02 -11.61 -6.03
N SER A 185 -12.94 -10.65 -6.01
CA SER A 185 -13.77 -10.35 -4.84
C SER A 185 -14.64 -11.52 -4.41
N GLN A 186 -15.08 -12.37 -5.35
CA GLN A 186 -15.84 -13.58 -5.03
C GLN A 186 -14.94 -14.66 -4.43
N LYS A 187 -13.70 -14.79 -4.90
CA LYS A 187 -12.69 -15.69 -4.30
C LYS A 187 -12.35 -15.27 -2.89
N ASP A 188 -12.03 -13.99 -2.69
CA ASP A 188 -11.68 -13.42 -1.39
C ASP A 188 -12.83 -13.60 -0.39
N TYR A 189 -14.07 -13.31 -0.79
CA TYR A 189 -15.24 -13.56 0.06
C TYR A 189 -15.38 -15.03 0.41
N THR A 190 -15.26 -15.93 -0.57
CA THR A 190 -15.39 -17.38 -0.38
C THR A 190 -14.31 -17.93 0.57
N LEU A 191 -13.06 -17.51 0.39
CA LEU A 191 -11.94 -17.92 1.26
C LEU A 191 -12.03 -17.32 2.66
N ALA A 192 -12.56 -16.10 2.80
CA ALA A 192 -12.81 -15.50 4.10
C ALA A 192 -13.85 -16.29 4.91
N LEU A 193 -14.87 -16.87 4.25
CA LEU A 193 -15.83 -17.77 4.92
C LEU A 193 -15.16 -19.05 5.40
N ALA A 194 -14.30 -19.68 4.57
CA ALA A 194 -13.51 -20.82 4.99
C ALA A 194 -12.54 -20.52 6.15
N ALA A 195 -11.97 -19.31 6.19
CA ALA A 195 -11.12 -18.90 7.30
C ALA A 195 -11.91 -18.89 8.62
N LEU A 196 -13.17 -18.41 8.64
CA LEU A 196 -14.03 -18.48 9.83
C LEU A 196 -14.30 -19.92 10.26
N SER A 197 -14.54 -20.82 9.31
CA SER A 197 -14.73 -22.26 9.55
C SER A 197 -13.48 -22.90 10.14
N GLN A 198 -12.32 -22.56 9.59
CA GLN A 198 -11.04 -23.08 10.05
C GLN A 198 -10.68 -22.50 11.42
N MET A 199 -11.00 -21.25 11.72
CA MET A 199 -10.87 -20.69 13.07
C MET A 199 -11.70 -21.49 14.07
N ALA A 200 -12.97 -21.73 13.76
CA ALA A 200 -13.91 -22.47 14.62
C ALA A 200 -13.41 -23.90 14.87
N LYS A 201 -12.94 -24.58 13.82
CA LYS A 201 -12.32 -25.90 13.90
C LYS A 201 -11.09 -25.89 14.79
N THR A 202 -10.19 -24.91 14.63
CA THR A 202 -8.96 -24.80 15.42
C THR A 202 -9.24 -24.48 16.89
N SER A 203 -10.24 -23.64 17.18
CA SER A 203 -10.62 -23.30 18.56
C SER A 203 -11.52 -24.34 19.23
N GLY A 204 -12.03 -25.33 18.48
CA GLY A 204 -12.99 -26.31 19.00
C GLY A 204 -14.33 -25.68 19.42
N THR A 205 -14.70 -24.54 18.83
CA THR A 205 -15.93 -23.82 19.15
C THR A 205 -16.84 -23.71 17.93
N PRO A 206 -18.15 -23.49 18.11
CA PRO A 206 -19.04 -23.21 17.00
C PRO A 206 -18.64 -21.91 16.28
N VAL A 207 -18.91 -21.85 14.97
CA VAL A 207 -18.68 -20.65 14.15
C VAL A 207 -19.34 -19.39 14.73
N SER A 208 -20.49 -19.53 15.39
CA SER A 208 -21.16 -18.41 16.08
C SER A 208 -20.23 -17.70 17.06
N ASN A 209 -19.39 -18.44 17.79
CA ASN A 209 -18.46 -17.87 18.76
C ASN A 209 -17.31 -17.12 18.07
N VAL A 210 -16.87 -17.59 16.90
CA VAL A 210 -15.89 -16.87 16.08
C VAL A 210 -16.50 -15.57 15.55
N ILE A 211 -17.74 -15.62 15.08
CA ILE A 211 -18.50 -14.42 14.67
C ILE A 211 -18.63 -13.46 15.85
N ASP A 212 -18.92 -13.94 17.06
CA ASP A 212 -19.00 -13.12 18.28
C ASP A 212 -17.67 -12.43 18.58
N ALA A 213 -16.55 -13.15 18.52
CA ALA A 213 -15.22 -12.61 18.76
C ALA A 213 -14.84 -11.51 17.76
N ILE A 214 -15.04 -11.78 16.46
CA ILE A 214 -14.77 -10.82 15.38
C ILE A 214 -15.70 -9.61 15.48
N SER A 215 -16.99 -9.86 15.75
CA SER A 215 -17.98 -8.79 15.96
C SER A 215 -17.57 -7.90 17.12
N GLY A 216 -17.17 -8.48 18.26
CA GLY A 216 -16.75 -7.72 19.44
C GLY A 216 -15.55 -6.82 19.16
N ASP A 217 -14.56 -7.33 18.43
CA ASP A 217 -13.37 -6.57 18.02
C ASP A 217 -13.75 -5.39 17.10
N ILE A 218 -14.57 -5.63 16.07
CA ILE A 218 -15.02 -4.60 15.12
C ILE A 218 -15.97 -3.59 15.78
N ILE A 219 -16.87 -4.04 16.66
CA ILE A 219 -17.81 -3.16 17.36
C ILE A 219 -17.04 -2.19 18.25
N SER A 220 -16.07 -2.69 19.02
CA SER A 220 -15.30 -1.89 19.98
C SER A 220 -14.26 -0.96 19.32
N LYS A 221 -13.66 -1.36 18.20
CA LYS A 221 -12.49 -0.65 17.63
C LYS A 221 -12.69 -0.16 16.20
N ASN A 222 -13.82 -0.47 15.57
CA ASN A 222 -14.03 -0.29 14.12
C ASN A 222 -12.93 -0.97 13.28
N ALA A 223 -12.35 -2.07 13.77
CA ALA A 223 -11.26 -2.77 13.12
C ALA A 223 -11.17 -4.23 13.58
N LEU A 224 -10.52 -5.05 12.75
CA LEU A 224 -10.11 -6.41 13.10
C LEU A 224 -8.66 -6.35 13.61
N SER A 225 -8.46 -6.34 14.93
CA SER A 225 -7.14 -6.10 15.54
C SER A 225 -6.69 -7.22 16.47
N THR A 226 -7.54 -7.64 17.40
CA THR A 226 -7.25 -8.73 18.34
C THR A 226 -7.48 -10.09 17.70
N THR A 227 -8.50 -10.20 16.85
CA THR A 227 -8.87 -11.48 16.19
C THR A 227 -8.16 -11.71 14.86
N LEU A 228 -7.41 -10.70 14.40
CA LEU A 228 -6.78 -10.66 13.10
C LEU A 228 -5.76 -11.78 12.88
N ALA A 229 -4.80 -11.93 13.80
CA ALA A 229 -3.73 -12.92 13.66
C ALA A 229 -4.31 -14.35 13.58
N GLY A 230 -5.37 -14.62 14.36
CA GLY A 230 -6.11 -15.88 14.31
C GLY A 230 -6.84 -16.09 12.99
N PHE A 231 -7.43 -15.04 12.41
CA PHE A 231 -8.09 -15.09 11.11
C PHE A 231 -7.12 -15.39 9.97
N ILE A 232 -5.98 -14.68 9.90
CA ILE A 232 -4.96 -14.93 8.88
C ILE A 232 -4.33 -16.31 9.03
N ALA A 233 -4.01 -16.72 10.27
CA ALA A 233 -3.48 -18.06 10.54
C ALA A 233 -4.46 -19.16 10.09
N ALA A 234 -5.76 -18.96 10.31
CA ALA A 234 -6.79 -19.89 9.87
C ALA A 234 -6.94 -19.94 8.34
N LEU A 235 -6.81 -18.80 7.64
CA LEU A 235 -6.80 -18.78 6.17
C LEU A 235 -5.64 -19.62 5.61
N HIS A 236 -4.43 -19.40 6.11
CA HIS A 236 -3.25 -20.17 5.67
C HIS A 236 -3.39 -21.65 6.01
N LEU A 237 -3.82 -21.97 7.23
CA LEU A 237 -4.06 -23.35 7.64
C LEU A 237 -5.12 -24.04 6.78
N TYR A 238 -6.18 -23.32 6.40
CA TYR A 238 -7.20 -23.85 5.49
C TYR A 238 -6.60 -24.20 4.14
N GLN A 239 -5.82 -23.29 3.55
CA GLN A 239 -5.16 -23.52 2.27
C GLN A 239 -4.14 -24.66 2.35
N ASP A 240 -3.37 -24.75 3.43
CA ASP A 240 -2.39 -25.82 3.66
C ASP A 240 -3.06 -27.20 3.74
N ASN A 241 -4.22 -27.27 4.39
CA ASN A 241 -5.02 -28.49 4.46
C ASN A 241 -5.75 -28.81 3.15
N ASN A 242 -5.78 -27.88 2.18
CA ASN A 242 -6.44 -28.06 0.88
C ASN A 242 -5.47 -27.70 -0.28
N PRO A 243 -4.45 -28.52 -0.55
CA PRO A 243 -3.41 -28.20 -1.54
C PRO A 243 -3.92 -27.83 -2.94
N PRO A 244 -4.97 -28.46 -3.51
CA PRO A 244 -5.54 -28.02 -4.80
C PRO A 244 -6.12 -26.60 -4.76
N ILE A 245 -6.76 -26.23 -3.65
CA ILE A 245 -7.29 -24.88 -3.43
C ILE A 245 -6.14 -23.88 -3.26
N LYS A 246 -5.10 -24.24 -2.50
CA LYS A 246 -3.89 -23.43 -2.37
C LYS A 246 -3.22 -23.17 -3.72
N GLN A 247 -3.17 -24.19 -4.58
CA GLN A 247 -2.56 -24.07 -5.90
C GLN A 247 -3.36 -23.11 -6.81
N VAL A 248 -4.68 -23.25 -6.91
CA VAL A 248 -5.51 -22.35 -7.74
C VAL A 248 -5.46 -20.89 -7.25
N VAL A 249 -5.35 -20.68 -5.93
CA VAL A 249 -5.17 -19.34 -5.37
C VAL A 249 -3.85 -18.74 -5.84
N LYS A 250 -2.75 -19.50 -5.80
CA LYS A 250 -1.44 -19.06 -6.31
C LYS A 250 -1.48 -18.78 -7.80
N ASP A 251 -2.05 -19.69 -8.59
CA ASP A 251 -2.07 -19.60 -10.05
C ASP A 251 -2.91 -18.43 -10.58
N THR A 252 -3.84 -17.92 -9.77
CA THR A 252 -4.74 -16.83 -10.16
C THR A 252 -4.42 -15.47 -9.52
N GLY A 253 -3.21 -15.32 -8.96
CA GLY A 253 -2.72 -14.03 -8.44
C GLY A 253 -2.95 -13.78 -6.95
N GLY A 254 -3.23 -14.82 -6.17
CA GLY A 254 -3.36 -14.74 -4.70
C GLY A 254 -4.73 -14.24 -4.23
N THR A 255 -4.79 -13.80 -2.97
CA THR A 255 -5.99 -13.17 -2.36
C THR A 255 -5.65 -11.79 -1.83
N GLN A 256 -6.61 -10.88 -1.78
CA GLN A 256 -6.41 -9.60 -1.06
C GLN A 256 -6.54 -9.77 0.46
N LEU A 257 -6.92 -10.96 0.95
CA LEU A 257 -7.10 -11.23 2.37
C LEU A 257 -5.79 -11.18 3.16
N GLU A 258 -4.65 -11.42 2.52
CA GLU A 258 -3.32 -11.27 3.14
C GLU A 258 -3.00 -9.81 3.51
N LEU A 259 -3.73 -8.85 2.95
CA LEU A 259 -3.63 -7.42 3.27
C LEU A 259 -4.54 -7.01 4.43
N ILE A 260 -5.50 -7.85 4.83
CA ILE A 260 -6.41 -7.58 5.95
C ILE A 260 -5.56 -7.48 7.21
N GLY A 261 -5.63 -6.31 7.85
CA GLY A 261 -4.89 -6.04 9.07
C GLY A 261 -3.37 -6.13 8.96
N SER A 262 -2.83 -6.12 7.73
CA SER A 262 -1.47 -5.65 7.55
C SER A 262 -1.40 -4.28 8.22
N LEU A 263 -0.59 -4.21 9.29
CA LEU A 263 -0.10 -2.95 9.78
C LEU A 263 0.52 -2.35 8.52
N PHE A 264 -0.11 -1.32 7.94
CA PHE A 264 0.54 -0.51 6.91
C PHE A 264 1.74 0.08 7.64
N LEU A 265 2.83 -0.66 7.55
CA LEU A 265 4.14 -0.35 8.00
C LEU A 265 4.74 0.35 6.79
N PRO A 266 4.49 1.66 6.56
CA PRO A 266 5.14 2.33 5.46
C PRO A 266 6.63 2.11 5.65
N VAL A 267 7.21 1.45 4.66
CA VAL A 267 8.65 1.31 4.59
C VAL A 267 9.14 2.70 4.20
N ASN A 268 9.76 3.40 5.13
CA ASN A 268 10.16 4.80 4.93
C ASN A 268 11.56 4.89 4.37
N SER A 269 12.38 3.87 4.60
CA SER A 269 13.74 3.80 4.07
C SER A 269 14.12 2.36 3.73
N ILE A 270 14.97 2.20 2.73
CA ILE A 270 15.52 0.92 2.31
C ILE A 270 16.98 1.10 1.89
N ALA A 271 17.83 0.14 2.24
CA ALA A 271 19.24 0.20 1.90
C ALA A 271 19.82 -1.21 1.67
N THR A 272 20.86 -1.31 0.84
CA THR A 272 21.55 -2.58 0.54
C THR A 272 22.91 -2.64 1.23
N GLY A 273 23.10 -3.68 2.05
CA GLY A 273 24.31 -3.95 2.80
C GLY A 273 25.50 -4.30 1.93
N SER A 274 26.71 -4.13 2.50
CA SER A 274 27.95 -4.67 1.93
C SER A 274 27.90 -6.20 1.88
N ASP A 275 27.20 -6.84 2.82
CA ASP A 275 26.96 -8.28 2.89
C ASP A 275 25.93 -8.82 1.88
N GLY A 276 25.39 -7.97 1.01
CA GLY A 276 24.34 -8.31 0.05
C GLY A 276 22.94 -8.44 0.67
N ALA A 277 22.78 -8.20 1.97
CA ALA A 277 21.46 -8.18 2.60
C ALA A 277 20.71 -6.89 2.29
N LEU A 278 19.38 -6.94 2.34
CA LEU A 278 18.55 -5.74 2.31
C LEU A 278 18.14 -5.36 3.72
N TYR A 279 18.11 -4.06 3.97
CA TYR A 279 17.70 -3.48 5.23
C TYR A 279 16.54 -2.52 4.98
N ALA A 280 15.48 -2.65 5.77
CA ALA A 280 14.30 -1.81 5.66
C ALA A 280 14.00 -1.13 7.00
N GLY A 281 13.94 0.19 6.99
CA GLY A 281 13.52 1.02 8.10
C GLY A 281 12.01 1.20 8.07
N ILE A 282 11.34 0.66 9.09
CA ILE A 282 9.89 0.60 9.14
C ILE A 282 9.38 1.37 10.36
N ASN A 283 8.42 2.27 10.13
CA ASN A 283 7.66 2.89 11.22
C ASN A 283 6.43 2.05 11.52
N ALA A 284 6.26 1.67 12.77
CA ALA A 284 4.99 1.16 13.26
C ALA A 284 3.91 2.26 13.16
N PHE A 285 3.19 2.31 12.04
CA PHE A 285 1.95 3.07 11.96
C PHE A 285 0.79 2.09 12.18
N THR A 286 0.08 2.23 13.30
CA THR A 286 -1.28 1.71 13.41
C THR A 286 -2.19 2.58 12.53
N ARG A 287 -2.26 2.26 11.24
CA ARG A 287 -3.24 2.87 10.34
C ARG A 287 -4.61 2.25 10.59
N PHE A 288 -5.45 2.95 11.34
CA PHE A 288 -6.90 2.71 11.29
C PHE A 288 -7.44 3.43 10.05
N SER A 289 -7.64 2.72 8.94
CA SER A 289 -8.40 3.29 7.82
C SER A 289 -9.88 3.23 8.13
N SER A 290 -10.47 4.35 8.54
CA SER A 290 -11.87 4.63 8.19
C SER A 290 -11.89 5.98 7.47
N ALA A 291 -12.53 6.03 6.30
CA ALA A 291 -12.51 7.19 5.42
C ALA A 291 -13.19 8.46 5.98
N LYS A 292 -13.58 8.50 7.28
CA LYS A 292 -14.29 9.64 7.87
C LYS A 292 -13.98 9.98 9.34
N ILE A 293 -12.91 9.47 9.97
CA ILE A 293 -12.51 9.93 11.31
C ILE A 293 -11.01 10.26 11.35
N ASN A 294 -10.70 11.55 11.22
CA ASN A 294 -9.36 12.12 11.46
C ASN A 294 -9.07 12.22 12.95
N THR A 295 -8.78 11.09 13.60
CA THR A 295 -8.11 11.10 14.91
C THR A 295 -6.90 10.18 14.86
N PHE A 296 -5.73 10.79 14.67
CA PHE A 296 -4.43 10.13 14.70
C PHE A 296 -3.99 9.95 16.17
N LYS A 297 -3.78 8.71 16.61
CA LYS A 297 -2.92 8.43 17.77
C LYS A 297 -1.76 7.56 17.29
N SER A 298 -0.64 8.23 17.00
CA SER A 298 0.63 7.63 16.62
C SER A 298 1.33 7.11 17.89
N TYR A 299 1.65 5.83 17.91
CA TYR A 299 2.73 5.29 18.75
C TYR A 299 3.80 4.80 17.77
N SER A 300 4.61 5.71 17.22
CA SER A 300 5.68 5.33 16.30
C SER A 300 6.78 4.61 17.08
N SER A 301 7.06 3.35 16.77
CA SER A 301 8.36 2.74 17.10
C SER A 301 9.04 2.39 15.79
N ALA A 302 10.31 2.75 15.65
CA ALA A 302 11.11 2.38 14.50
C ALA A 302 11.70 0.96 14.67
N SER A 303 11.51 0.14 13.65
CA SER A 303 12.03 -1.23 13.59
C SER A 303 12.92 -1.39 12.37
N LEU A 304 13.99 -2.17 12.53
CA LEU A 304 14.84 -2.60 11.43
C LEU A 304 14.43 -4.01 11.01
N TYR A 305 14.13 -4.18 9.73
CA TYR A 305 13.96 -5.48 9.11
C TYR A 305 15.15 -5.79 8.21
N ARG A 306 15.53 -7.07 8.13
CA ARG A 306 16.62 -7.54 7.28
C ARG A 306 16.15 -8.71 6.42
N LEU A 307 16.48 -8.67 5.13
CA LEU A 307 16.35 -9.78 4.20
C LEU A 307 17.75 -10.27 3.82
N SER A 308 18.12 -11.44 4.32
CA SER A 308 19.40 -12.06 3.99
C SER A 308 19.45 -12.44 2.49
N PRO A 309 20.64 -12.50 1.86
CA PRO A 309 20.78 -13.00 0.50
C PRO A 309 20.14 -14.39 0.33
N GLY A 310 19.26 -14.53 -0.67
CA GLY A 310 18.57 -15.79 -0.95
C GLY A 310 17.42 -16.15 0.00
N ALA A 311 17.15 -15.34 1.04
CA ALA A 311 15.99 -15.53 1.89
C ALA A 311 14.69 -15.14 1.16
N SER A 312 13.60 -15.82 1.52
CA SER A 312 12.27 -15.59 0.96
C SER A 312 11.37 -14.69 1.81
N HIS A 313 11.78 -14.35 3.04
CA HIS A 313 10.97 -13.56 3.97
C HIS A 313 11.83 -12.59 4.78
N TRP A 314 11.28 -11.40 5.05
CA TRP A 314 11.91 -10.41 5.93
C TRP A 314 11.88 -10.86 7.39
N GLN A 315 12.96 -10.59 8.11
CA GLN A 315 13.04 -10.83 9.55
C GLN A 315 13.07 -9.50 10.29
N LEU A 316 12.21 -9.34 11.30
CA LEU A 316 12.40 -8.30 12.30
C LEU A 316 13.75 -8.53 12.95
N TYR A 317 14.70 -7.63 12.68
CA TYR A 317 16.08 -7.80 13.10
C TYR A 317 16.32 -7.18 14.46
N SER A 318 15.86 -5.94 14.64
CA SER A 318 15.93 -5.24 15.93
C SER A 318 14.92 -4.10 16.00
N LYS A 319 14.69 -3.59 17.22
CA LYS A 319 13.98 -2.34 17.45
C LYS A 319 14.99 -1.23 17.69
N VAL A 320 14.84 -0.12 16.97
CA VAL A 320 15.63 1.08 17.25
C VAL A 320 15.08 1.70 18.54
N PRO A 321 15.93 2.11 19.50
CA PRO A 321 15.49 2.62 20.81
C PRO A 321 14.94 4.05 20.70
N THR A 322 13.82 4.20 19.97
CA THR A 322 13.11 5.48 19.76
C THR A 322 11.60 5.25 19.75
N THR A 323 10.86 6.23 20.27
CA THR A 323 9.40 6.35 20.16
C THR A 323 8.97 7.28 19.03
N ASN A 324 9.92 7.71 18.20
CA ASN A 324 9.67 8.63 17.10
C ASN A 324 9.77 7.90 15.76
N SER A 325 9.14 8.49 14.76
CA SER A 325 9.23 8.02 13.37
C SER A 325 10.67 8.07 12.87
N GLY A 326 11.06 7.02 12.14
CA GLY A 326 12.27 6.96 11.32
C GLY A 326 12.06 7.56 9.95
N TYR A 327 13.10 8.26 9.46
CA TYR A 327 13.09 8.97 8.18
C TYR A 327 14.09 8.41 7.20
N ARG A 328 15.31 8.07 7.65
CA ARG A 328 16.39 7.59 6.79
C ARG A 328 17.20 6.46 7.43
N LEU A 329 17.61 5.51 6.60
CA LEU A 329 18.58 4.48 6.90
C LEU A 329 19.77 4.65 5.95
N ILE A 330 20.97 4.83 6.49
CA ILE A 330 22.21 5.03 5.73
C ILE A 330 23.18 3.91 6.08
N ILE A 331 23.87 3.40 5.06
CA ILE A 331 24.90 2.37 5.21
C ILE A 331 26.25 3.00 4.96
N ASP A 332 27.19 2.83 5.89
CA ASP A 332 28.57 3.24 5.70
C ASP A 332 29.18 2.42 4.54
N PRO A 333 29.56 3.06 3.42
CA PRO A 333 30.07 2.37 2.25
C PRO A 333 31.45 1.73 2.49
N THR A 334 32.15 2.11 3.57
CA THR A 334 33.46 1.55 3.94
C THR A 334 33.35 0.27 4.80
N SER A 335 32.13 -0.14 5.14
CA SER A 335 31.88 -1.31 6.00
C SER A 335 32.42 -2.60 5.39
N SER A 336 32.98 -3.47 6.24
CA SER A 336 33.34 -4.82 5.85
C SER A 336 32.10 -5.70 5.65
N TYR A 337 32.26 -6.81 4.94
CA TYR A 337 31.19 -7.80 4.74
C TYR A 337 30.72 -8.45 6.06
N SER A 338 31.56 -8.51 7.09
CA SER A 338 31.24 -9.17 8.37
C SER A 338 30.55 -8.26 9.38
N ALA A 339 30.59 -6.93 9.18
CA ALA A 339 29.99 -5.95 10.08
C ALA A 339 29.57 -4.69 9.29
N THR A 340 28.33 -4.68 8.81
CA THR A 340 27.74 -3.54 8.12
C THR A 340 27.46 -2.45 9.16
N ARG A 341 28.11 -1.29 9.06
CA ARG A 341 27.80 -0.15 9.92
C ARG A 341 26.60 0.61 9.36
N LEU A 342 25.60 0.82 10.22
CA LEU A 342 24.33 1.45 9.88
C LEU A 342 24.15 2.75 10.67
N TYR A 343 23.54 3.74 10.04
CA TYR A 343 23.03 4.95 10.68
C TYR A 343 21.53 5.02 10.44
N PHE A 344 20.78 5.26 11.50
CA PHE A 344 19.34 5.40 11.46
C PHE A 344 18.94 6.76 12.01
N CYS A 345 18.14 7.49 11.25
CA CYS A 345 17.68 8.81 11.60
C CYS A 345 16.21 8.75 11.99
N SER A 346 15.90 9.14 13.23
CA SER A 346 14.54 9.41 13.71
C SER A 346 14.26 10.90 13.73
N GLU A 347 13.02 11.28 14.04
CA GLU A 347 12.56 12.67 14.11
C GLU A 347 13.44 13.58 14.99
N TYR A 348 14.06 13.03 16.04
CA TYR A 348 14.83 13.82 17.02
C TYR A 348 16.22 13.29 17.33
N ALA A 349 16.62 12.17 16.75
CA ALA A 349 17.89 11.54 17.09
C ALA A 349 18.45 10.69 15.95
N VAL A 350 19.77 10.66 15.87
CA VAL A 350 20.55 9.77 15.02
C VAL A 350 21.05 8.60 15.89
N PHE A 351 20.95 7.39 15.36
CA PHE A 351 21.44 6.16 15.97
C PHE A 351 22.47 5.52 15.05
N THR A 352 23.48 4.88 15.62
CA THR A 352 24.45 4.07 14.88
C THR A 352 24.42 2.63 15.36
N SER A 353 24.70 1.71 14.44
CA SER A 353 24.98 0.31 14.75
C SER A 353 26.29 -0.09 14.06
N GLY A 354 27.19 -0.72 14.81
CA GLY A 354 28.43 -1.29 14.27
C GLY A 354 28.33 -2.78 13.96
N ASP A 355 27.19 -3.40 14.22
CA ASP A 355 26.98 -4.85 14.21
C ASP A 355 25.81 -5.25 13.29
N SER A 356 25.72 -4.60 12.13
CA SER A 356 24.68 -4.87 11.12
C SER A 356 23.25 -4.66 11.62
N GLY A 357 23.06 -3.81 12.63
CA GLY A 357 21.76 -3.45 13.18
C GLY A 357 21.29 -4.33 14.34
N GLN A 358 22.15 -5.14 14.96
CA GLN A 358 21.77 -5.96 16.11
C GLN A 358 21.61 -5.10 17.37
N SER A 359 22.50 -4.13 17.55
CA SER A 359 22.43 -3.15 18.63
C SER A 359 22.56 -1.73 18.10
N TRP A 360 21.98 -0.78 18.85
CA TRP A 360 21.92 0.63 18.47
C TRP A 360 22.43 1.51 19.60
N THR A 361 23.29 2.45 19.24
CA THR A 361 23.78 3.52 20.12
C THR A 361 23.22 4.85 19.64
N SER A 362 22.60 5.61 20.53
CA SER A 362 22.17 6.97 20.22
C SER A 362 23.38 7.89 20.11
N LEU A 363 23.43 8.69 19.03
CA LEU A 363 24.37 9.80 18.84
C LEU A 363 23.75 11.14 19.27
N GLY A 364 22.53 11.12 19.81
CA GLY A 364 21.73 12.32 20.08
C GLY A 364 21.16 12.94 18.80
N GLY A 365 20.64 14.16 18.90
CA GLY A 365 20.13 14.93 17.77
C GLY A 365 20.01 16.41 18.11
N ALA A 366 19.62 17.21 17.11
CA ALA A 366 19.70 18.67 17.16
C ALA A 366 18.36 19.39 16.92
N GLY A 367 17.23 18.67 16.87
CA GLY A 367 15.92 19.26 16.58
C GLY A 367 15.01 18.29 15.86
N LEU A 368 14.03 18.82 15.11
CA LEU A 368 13.18 18.07 14.18
C LEU A 368 13.95 17.80 12.88
N LEU A 369 14.41 16.58 12.68
CA LEU A 369 15.21 16.18 11.51
C LEU A 369 14.33 16.01 10.27
N GLU A 370 14.73 16.65 9.18
CA GLU A 370 14.11 16.51 7.85
C GLU A 370 14.98 15.65 6.93
N ASP A 371 16.29 15.86 6.97
CA ASP A 371 17.23 15.08 6.18
C ASP A 371 18.62 14.98 6.83
N ILE A 372 19.41 14.00 6.40
CA ILE A 372 20.74 13.71 6.94
C ILE A 372 21.72 13.35 5.81
N ALA A 373 22.93 13.89 5.89
CA ALA A 373 24.05 13.48 5.05
C ALA A 373 25.26 13.12 5.93
N ILE A 374 26.02 12.12 5.52
CA ILE A 374 27.18 11.63 6.27
C ILE A 374 28.39 11.56 5.35
N ASP A 375 29.46 12.23 5.75
CA ASP A 375 30.76 12.16 5.10
C ASP A 375 31.59 11.04 5.70
N PHE A 376 31.91 10.04 4.87
CA PHE A 376 32.72 8.89 5.24
C PHE A 376 34.18 9.01 4.81
N SER A 377 34.62 10.09 4.18
CA SER A 377 35.97 10.18 3.58
C SER A 377 37.11 10.10 4.60
N GLY A 378 36.84 10.45 5.86
CA GLY A 378 37.79 10.33 6.97
C GLY A 378 37.81 8.96 7.67
N GLN A 379 36.96 8.01 7.27
CA GLN A 379 36.92 6.67 7.86
C GLN A 379 38.04 5.76 7.33
N PRO A 380 38.54 4.79 8.13
CA PRO A 380 38.14 4.47 9.51
C PRO A 380 38.94 5.22 10.57
N THR A 381 39.81 6.17 10.19
CA THR A 381 40.81 6.78 11.09
C THR A 381 40.26 7.93 11.93
N THR A 382 39.11 8.50 11.56
CA THR A 382 38.39 9.54 12.31
C THR A 382 36.94 9.13 12.54
N ASN A 383 36.09 9.98 13.13
CA ASN A 383 34.64 9.79 13.12
C ASN A 383 34.03 10.52 11.91
N PRO A 384 32.91 10.06 11.33
CA PRO A 384 32.36 10.69 10.15
C PRO A 384 31.74 12.04 10.53
N ASN A 385 31.81 13.00 9.61
CA ASN A 385 31.05 14.24 9.78
C ASN A 385 29.60 13.97 9.40
N ILE A 386 28.69 14.22 10.34
CA ILE A 386 27.25 14.05 10.17
C ILE A 386 26.63 15.44 10.07
N TYR A 387 25.87 15.66 9.00
CA TYR A 387 25.12 16.88 8.76
C TYR A 387 23.63 16.60 8.93
N ILE A 388 22.98 17.38 9.79
CA ILE A 388 21.54 17.26 10.08
C ILE A 388 20.83 18.51 9.58
N ALA A 389 19.98 18.36 8.58
CA ALA A 389 19.02 19.37 8.15
C ALA A 389 17.75 19.26 9.02
N THR A 390 17.30 20.37 9.57
CA THR A 390 16.10 20.45 10.41
C THR A 390 15.09 21.48 9.91
N LEU A 391 13.92 21.53 10.55
CA LEU A 391 12.98 22.64 10.41
C LEU A 391 13.55 23.95 11.02
N GLY A 392 14.47 24.57 10.29
CA GLY A 392 14.95 25.93 10.52
C GLY A 392 16.45 26.09 10.67
N TRP A 393 17.20 24.99 10.81
CA TRP A 393 18.63 25.01 11.11
C TRP A 393 19.39 23.85 10.47
N LEU A 394 20.70 24.05 10.29
CA LEU A 394 21.64 23.03 9.86
C LEU A 394 22.67 22.79 10.96
N TYR A 395 22.93 21.53 11.29
CA TYR A 395 23.91 21.15 12.30
C TYR A 395 24.98 20.23 11.72
N MET A 396 26.20 20.37 12.23
CA MET A 396 27.30 19.43 11.99
C MET A 396 27.74 18.79 13.30
N SER A 397 28.00 17.49 13.27
CA SER A 397 28.56 16.76 14.40
C SER A 397 29.95 17.27 14.77
N SER A 398 30.23 17.35 16.07
CA SER A 398 31.59 17.26 16.61
C SER A 398 31.67 16.10 17.57
N TYR A 399 32.81 15.42 17.60
CA TYR A 399 33.06 14.34 18.54
C TYR A 399 34.18 14.72 19.50
N LEU A 400 33.84 14.92 20.77
CA LEU A 400 34.77 15.26 21.84
C LEU A 400 34.41 14.48 23.10
N ASN A 401 35.41 14.08 23.89
CA ASN A 401 35.22 13.38 25.17
C ASN A 401 34.29 12.16 25.08
N ASN A 402 34.40 11.38 24.00
CA ASN A 402 33.57 10.21 23.71
C ASN A 402 32.07 10.49 23.57
N SER A 403 31.69 11.71 23.17
CA SER A 403 30.29 12.07 22.91
C SER A 403 30.17 12.90 21.64
N PHE A 404 29.07 12.68 20.92
CA PHE A 404 28.66 13.55 19.83
C PHE A 404 27.98 14.80 20.40
N SER A 405 28.29 15.96 19.81
CA SER A 405 27.55 17.20 19.99
C SER A 405 27.24 17.82 18.63
N TRP A 406 26.22 18.65 18.58
CA TRP A 406 25.68 19.20 17.33
C TRP A 406 25.91 20.71 17.31
N ASN A 407 26.81 21.16 16.43
CA ASN A 407 27.13 22.57 16.28
C ASN A 407 26.26 23.16 15.19
N LEU A 408 25.64 24.30 15.49
CA LEU A 408 24.92 25.05 14.49
C LEU A 408 25.91 25.58 13.44
N ILE A 409 25.61 25.31 12.17
CA ILE A 409 26.33 25.81 11.00
C ILE A 409 25.33 26.48 10.05
N GLY A 410 25.75 26.88 8.85
CA GLY A 410 24.83 27.46 7.88
C GLY A 410 24.91 28.98 7.73
N ASN A 411 26.09 29.59 7.93
CA ASN A 411 26.24 31.03 7.66
C ASN A 411 25.88 31.32 6.20
N GLY A 412 25.05 32.34 5.94
CA GLY A 412 24.52 32.64 4.60
C GLY A 412 23.23 31.91 4.23
N LEU A 413 22.76 30.94 5.02
CA LEU A 413 21.38 30.46 4.92
C LEU A 413 20.41 31.50 5.51
N PRO A 414 19.19 31.64 4.97
CA PRO A 414 18.17 32.52 5.55
C PRO A 414 17.85 32.13 7.00
N ALA A 415 17.61 33.12 7.85
CA ALA A 415 17.18 32.86 9.23
C ALA A 415 15.87 32.06 9.22
N LYS A 416 15.85 30.91 9.91
CA LYS A 416 14.74 29.95 9.92
C LYS A 416 14.46 29.28 8.58
N ALA A 417 15.45 29.22 7.67
CA ALA A 417 15.34 28.40 6.47
C ALA A 417 15.12 26.94 6.88
N THR A 418 13.90 26.45 6.67
CA THR A 418 13.58 25.03 6.75
C THR A 418 14.28 24.33 5.59
N LEU A 419 15.06 23.30 5.87
CA LEU A 419 15.77 22.54 4.84
C LEU A 419 15.11 21.17 4.69
N SER A 420 14.68 20.83 3.48
CA SER A 420 14.01 19.56 3.17
C SER A 420 14.94 18.51 2.57
N SER A 421 16.14 18.90 2.13
CA SER A 421 17.16 17.97 1.67
C SER A 421 18.57 18.49 1.91
N ILE A 422 19.51 17.55 2.11
CA ILE A 422 20.94 17.83 2.14
C ILE A 422 21.71 16.70 1.44
N THR A 423 22.73 17.06 0.67
CA THR A 423 23.60 16.09 0.02
C THR A 423 25.05 16.58 -0.02
N ILE A 424 25.97 15.63 -0.07
CA ILE A 424 27.42 15.86 -0.16
C ILE A 424 27.85 15.51 -1.58
N ASP A 425 28.73 16.30 -2.17
CA ASP A 425 29.38 15.93 -3.43
C ASP A 425 30.30 14.71 -3.20
N PRO A 426 30.02 13.56 -3.84
CA PRO A 426 30.77 12.33 -3.59
C PRO A 426 32.25 12.42 -3.98
N ASN A 427 32.63 13.35 -4.85
CA ASN A 427 34.04 13.54 -5.24
C ASN A 427 34.73 14.66 -4.46
N HIS A 428 33.97 15.53 -3.79
CA HIS A 428 34.49 16.67 -3.03
C HIS A 428 33.72 16.83 -1.71
N PRO A 429 34.06 16.08 -0.64
CA PRO A 429 33.27 16.05 0.60
C PRO A 429 33.08 17.40 1.32
N ASN A 430 33.91 18.41 1.02
CA ASN A 430 33.75 19.78 1.52
C ASN A 430 32.67 20.58 0.76
N VAL A 431 32.18 20.07 -0.37
CA VAL A 431 31.11 20.68 -1.16
C VAL A 431 29.79 20.02 -0.81
N LEU A 432 28.84 20.83 -0.33
CA LEU A 432 27.53 20.37 0.09
C LEU A 432 26.45 21.19 -0.61
N TYR A 433 25.29 20.57 -0.79
CA TYR A 433 24.10 21.21 -1.33
C TYR A 433 22.91 20.99 -0.40
N ALA A 434 22.10 22.03 -0.21
CA ALA A 434 20.93 21.99 0.65
C ALA A 434 19.70 22.57 -0.06
N GLY A 435 18.56 21.94 0.13
CA GLY A 435 17.29 22.31 -0.46
C GLY A 435 16.40 23.01 0.55
N GLY A 436 15.97 24.23 0.24
CA GLY A 436 15.07 25.02 1.06
C GLY A 436 13.59 24.62 0.88
N HIS A 437 12.87 24.66 2.00
CA HIS A 437 11.43 24.48 2.15
C HIS A 437 10.76 25.83 2.44
N ASN A 438 9.44 25.90 2.19
CA ASN A 438 8.51 26.98 2.56
C ASN A 438 8.37 28.09 1.51
N GLY A 439 7.17 28.17 0.88
CA GLY A 439 6.82 28.96 -0.31
C GLY A 439 6.91 30.49 -0.17
N GLY A 440 8.10 30.98 0.17
CA GLY A 440 8.43 32.38 0.39
C GLY A 440 9.94 32.59 0.54
N VAL A 441 10.40 32.86 1.76
CA VAL A 441 11.82 33.20 2.02
C VAL A 441 12.66 31.93 2.14
N GLY A 442 13.61 31.76 1.21
CA GLY A 442 14.61 30.70 1.28
C GLY A 442 14.31 29.44 0.49
N THR A 443 13.30 29.45 -0.38
CA THR A 443 13.05 28.34 -1.33
C THR A 443 14.13 28.29 -2.40
N GLY A 444 14.77 27.13 -2.57
CA GLY A 444 15.76 26.89 -3.62
C GLY A 444 16.94 26.06 -3.17
N VAL A 445 17.98 25.99 -4.01
CA VAL A 445 19.21 25.27 -3.74
C VAL A 445 20.28 26.22 -3.20
N TYR A 446 20.94 25.78 -2.14
CA TYR A 446 22.12 26.41 -1.56
C TYR A 446 23.33 25.52 -1.74
N LYS A 447 24.51 26.14 -1.85
CA LYS A 447 25.80 25.45 -1.96
C LYS A 447 26.76 25.95 -0.89
N SER A 448 27.45 25.01 -0.26
CA SER A 448 28.64 25.25 0.54
C SER A 448 29.86 24.67 -0.17
N SER A 449 31.04 25.27 0.03
CA SER A 449 32.32 24.74 -0.49
C SER A 449 33.38 24.57 0.60
N ASP A 450 32.98 24.71 1.88
CA ASP A 450 33.87 24.69 3.04
C ASP A 450 33.33 23.81 4.19
N GLY A 451 32.65 22.70 3.84
CA GLY A 451 32.17 21.75 4.84
C GLY A 451 30.94 22.24 5.61
N GLY A 452 30.12 23.11 5.01
CA GLY A 452 28.84 23.56 5.54
C GLY A 452 28.94 24.81 6.42
N LEU A 453 30.11 25.44 6.51
CA LEU A 453 30.31 26.64 7.31
C LEU A 453 29.65 27.85 6.65
N ASN A 454 29.89 28.07 5.36
CA ASN A 454 29.33 29.18 4.58
C ASN A 454 28.54 28.68 3.37
N TRP A 455 27.37 29.27 3.15
CA TRP A 455 26.42 28.90 2.11
C TRP A 455 26.09 30.06 1.20
N SER A 456 25.96 29.76 -0.09
CA SER A 456 25.50 30.68 -1.11
C SER A 456 24.23 30.15 -1.76
N PHE A 457 23.28 31.03 -2.03
CA PHE A 457 22.10 30.69 -2.83
C PHE A 457 22.50 30.53 -4.30
N ILE A 458 22.16 29.40 -4.92
CA ILE A 458 22.60 29.05 -6.28
C ILE A 458 21.44 28.66 -7.19
N SER A 459 20.22 29.08 -6.89
CA SER A 459 19.06 28.75 -7.75
C SER A 459 18.97 29.61 -9.02
N GLY A 460 20.01 30.34 -9.40
CA GLY A 460 20.01 31.27 -10.53
C GLY A 460 19.06 32.47 -10.36
N ASN A 461 18.82 33.19 -11.46
CA ASN A 461 17.89 34.33 -11.57
C ASN A 461 16.68 33.97 -12.45
N ALA A 462 15.77 34.92 -12.72
CA ALA A 462 14.57 34.66 -13.53
C ALA A 462 14.87 34.13 -14.95
N ASP A 463 16.06 34.39 -15.50
CA ASP A 463 16.42 34.02 -16.86
C ASP A 463 17.12 32.64 -16.96
N ASN A 464 17.86 32.23 -15.92
CA ASN A 464 18.71 31.02 -15.94
C ASN A 464 18.70 30.23 -14.62
N GLY A 465 17.62 30.34 -13.86
CA GLY A 465 17.46 29.75 -12.53
C GLY A 465 16.32 28.75 -12.42
N LEU A 466 16.23 28.11 -11.25
CA LEU A 466 15.05 27.36 -10.83
C LEU A 466 13.87 28.35 -10.80
N ASP A 467 13.03 28.31 -11.83
CA ASP A 467 11.91 29.23 -11.95
C ASP A 467 10.83 28.84 -10.93
N PHE A 468 10.78 29.61 -9.85
CA PHE A 468 9.72 29.58 -8.84
C PHE A 468 8.76 30.76 -9.05
N THR A 469 8.62 31.31 -10.25
CA THR A 469 7.85 32.54 -10.50
C THR A 469 6.57 32.33 -11.29
N GLU A 470 6.02 31.11 -11.35
CA GLU A 470 4.67 30.91 -11.90
C GLU A 470 3.68 31.84 -11.15
N LYS A 471 3.37 32.93 -11.85
CA LYS A 471 2.49 34.00 -11.43
C LYS A 471 1.10 33.51 -11.78
N GLN A 472 0.27 33.33 -10.78
CA GLN A 472 -1.13 33.00 -11.00
C GLN A 472 -1.77 34.09 -11.87
N PRO A 473 -2.82 33.78 -12.66
CA PRO A 473 -3.49 34.76 -13.52
C PRO A 473 -3.97 36.02 -12.79
N ASP A 474 -4.16 35.94 -11.47
CA ASP A 474 -4.54 37.06 -10.59
C ASP A 474 -3.35 37.96 -10.14
N GLY A 475 -2.13 37.66 -10.61
CA GLY A 475 -0.93 38.40 -10.30
C GLY A 475 -0.23 38.00 -9.01
N THR A 476 -0.73 37.00 -8.28
CA THR A 476 -0.10 36.46 -7.06
C THR A 476 0.92 35.38 -7.39
N PHE A 477 1.97 35.24 -6.57
CA PHE A 477 2.82 34.05 -6.64
C PHE A 477 2.11 32.89 -5.96
N ALA A 478 2.13 31.71 -6.56
CA ALA A 478 1.61 30.51 -5.91
C ALA A 478 2.29 30.32 -4.54
N THR A 479 1.56 30.56 -3.45
CA THR A 479 2.02 30.35 -2.07
C THR A 479 2.08 28.87 -1.68
N PHE A 480 1.86 27.96 -2.63
CA PHE A 480 1.80 26.54 -2.38
C PHE A 480 3.16 25.89 -2.68
N HIS A 481 3.89 25.57 -1.60
CA HIS A 481 4.96 24.57 -1.44
C HIS A 481 5.83 24.35 -2.69
N ARG A 482 6.99 25.01 -2.81
CA ARG A 482 7.97 24.76 -3.90
C ARG A 482 9.26 24.16 -3.35
N ASP A 483 9.09 23.17 -2.49
CA ASP A 483 10.15 22.59 -1.70
C ASP A 483 11.14 21.82 -2.58
N ILE A 484 12.44 21.97 -2.32
CA ILE A 484 13.45 21.11 -2.92
C ILE A 484 13.52 19.81 -2.11
N SER A 485 12.69 18.87 -2.53
CA SER A 485 12.45 17.58 -1.87
C SER A 485 13.60 16.58 -2.05
N SER A 486 14.47 16.77 -3.05
CA SER A 486 15.61 15.91 -3.29
C SER A 486 16.69 16.64 -4.10
N ILE A 487 17.95 16.51 -3.68
CA ILE A 487 19.13 16.97 -4.44
C ILE A 487 20.06 15.79 -4.63
N LEU A 488 20.60 15.65 -5.83
CA LEU A 488 21.52 14.58 -6.20
C LEU A 488 22.67 15.12 -7.05
N VAL A 489 23.90 14.80 -6.67
CA VAL A 489 25.10 15.09 -7.47
C VAL A 489 25.45 13.83 -8.28
N ASP A 490 25.74 13.97 -9.57
CA ASP A 490 26.18 12.85 -10.40
C ASP A 490 27.58 12.40 -9.94
N PRO A 491 27.75 11.14 -9.49
CA PRO A 491 29.03 10.66 -8.99
C PRO A 491 30.14 10.67 -10.04
N ARG A 492 29.78 10.68 -11.34
CA ARG A 492 30.75 10.70 -12.44
C ARG A 492 31.22 12.12 -12.78
N ASN A 493 30.48 13.15 -12.36
CA ASN A 493 30.80 14.54 -12.66
C ASN A 493 30.11 15.49 -11.66
N SER A 494 30.90 16.03 -10.73
CA SER A 494 30.46 16.97 -9.70
C SER A 494 29.80 18.27 -10.20
N ASN A 495 30.00 18.63 -11.47
CA ASN A 495 29.30 19.77 -12.07
C ASN A 495 27.84 19.45 -12.45
N THR A 496 27.49 18.17 -12.55
CA THR A 496 26.13 17.73 -12.87
C THR A 496 25.33 17.49 -11.61
N ILE A 497 24.29 18.29 -11.42
CA ILE A 497 23.44 18.27 -10.22
C ILE A 497 21.98 18.19 -10.67
N TYR A 498 21.18 17.40 -9.98
CA TYR A 498 19.75 17.28 -10.17
C TYR A 498 19.01 17.76 -8.93
N ALA A 499 17.94 18.54 -9.12
CA ALA A 499 17.09 19.03 -8.06
C ALA A 499 15.63 18.68 -8.36
N GLY A 500 15.03 17.85 -7.52
CA GLY A 500 13.61 17.53 -7.54
C GLY A 500 12.85 18.57 -6.71
N ALA A 501 11.79 19.12 -7.29
CA ALA A 501 10.96 20.12 -6.63
C ALA A 501 9.52 19.63 -6.44
N TYR A 502 8.85 20.13 -5.41
CA TYR A 502 7.41 20.06 -5.28
C TYR A 502 6.76 21.01 -6.30
N ASN A 503 5.86 20.48 -7.13
CA ASN A 503 5.14 21.19 -8.20
C ASN A 503 5.96 21.82 -9.34
N SER A 504 7.30 21.85 -9.28
CA SER A 504 8.17 22.37 -10.35
C SER A 504 8.97 21.28 -11.08
N GLY A 505 8.72 19.99 -10.78
CA GLY A 505 9.33 18.89 -11.50
C GLY A 505 10.83 18.75 -11.23
N LEU A 506 11.56 18.21 -12.21
CA LEU A 506 12.99 17.93 -12.13
C LEU A 506 13.81 19.00 -12.85
N TRP A 507 14.86 19.47 -12.19
CA TRP A 507 15.82 20.44 -12.71
C TRP A 507 17.22 19.85 -12.74
N LYS A 508 18.05 20.37 -13.65
CA LYS A 508 19.43 19.94 -13.84
C LYS A 508 20.35 21.14 -14.02
N SER A 509 21.49 21.11 -13.34
CA SER A 509 22.66 21.94 -13.61
C SER A 509 23.76 21.08 -14.22
N THR A 510 24.57 21.66 -15.10
CA THR A 510 25.78 21.02 -15.67
C THR A 510 27.07 21.78 -15.38
N ASP A 511 27.01 22.86 -14.59
CA ASP A 511 28.12 23.77 -14.30
C ASP A 511 28.31 24.01 -12.78
N GLY A 512 27.91 23.03 -11.96
CA GLY A 512 28.11 23.08 -10.50
C GLY A 512 27.13 23.99 -9.77
N GLY A 513 25.98 24.28 -10.39
CA GLY A 513 24.85 25.00 -9.82
C GLY A 513 24.76 26.46 -10.26
N ASN A 514 25.56 26.90 -11.24
CA ASN A 514 25.52 28.28 -11.70
C ASN A 514 24.31 28.55 -12.60
N THR A 515 23.94 27.57 -13.43
CA THR A 515 22.75 27.62 -14.28
C THR A 515 21.91 26.36 -14.15
N TRP A 516 20.58 26.52 -14.22
CA TRP A 516 19.63 25.43 -14.08
C TRP A 516 18.68 25.34 -15.26
N PHE A 517 18.44 24.12 -15.71
CA PHE A 517 17.52 23.80 -16.80
C PHE A 517 16.46 22.82 -16.32
N GLN A 518 15.20 23.15 -16.54
CA GLN A 518 14.10 22.25 -16.22
C GLN A 518 14.03 21.12 -17.26
N LEU A 519 13.96 19.88 -16.78
CA LEU A 519 13.78 18.70 -17.64
C LEU A 519 12.27 18.49 -17.89
N LYS A 520 11.70 19.30 -18.77
CA LYS A 520 10.24 19.46 -19.01
C LYS A 520 9.48 18.26 -19.61
N ASN A 521 10.11 17.10 -19.78
CA ASN A 521 9.47 15.93 -20.40
C ASN A 521 8.99 14.95 -19.32
N GLU A 522 7.70 14.57 -19.36
CA GLU A 522 7.01 13.53 -18.55
C GLU A 522 7.04 13.62 -17.01
N LEU A 523 7.88 14.51 -16.44
CA LEU A 523 8.16 14.62 -15.01
C LEU A 523 7.63 15.92 -14.39
N SER A 524 6.50 16.42 -14.88
CA SER A 524 5.80 17.57 -14.28
C SER A 524 5.20 17.20 -12.93
N GLY A 525 5.25 18.12 -11.96
CA GLY A 525 4.63 17.94 -10.65
C GLY A 525 5.65 17.66 -9.54
N TRP A 526 5.25 16.89 -8.53
CA TRP A 526 6.10 16.60 -7.37
C TRP A 526 7.10 15.48 -7.68
N ILE A 527 8.38 15.77 -7.49
CA ILE A 527 9.46 14.77 -7.46
C ILE A 527 9.76 14.44 -6.00
N SER A 528 9.58 13.21 -5.55
CA SER A 528 9.79 12.87 -4.13
C SER A 528 11.20 12.35 -3.85
N ARG A 529 11.80 11.60 -4.78
CA ARG A 529 13.12 10.96 -4.60
C ARG A 529 13.88 10.86 -5.92
N LEU A 530 15.20 11.01 -5.82
CA LEU A 530 16.17 10.83 -6.89
C LEU A 530 17.26 9.86 -6.43
N VAL A 531 17.61 8.88 -7.27
CA VAL A 531 18.79 8.02 -7.08
C VAL A 531 19.50 7.81 -8.41
N ILE A 532 20.83 7.72 -8.38
CA ILE A 532 21.67 7.48 -9.56
C ILE A 532 22.63 6.35 -9.27
N ASP A 533 22.82 5.44 -10.22
CA ASP A 533 23.86 4.41 -10.11
C ASP A 533 25.23 4.93 -10.59
N ALA A 534 26.28 4.14 -10.34
CA ALA A 534 27.65 4.48 -10.76
C ALA A 534 27.81 4.59 -12.28
N SER A 535 26.92 3.98 -13.08
CA SER A 535 26.92 4.12 -14.53
C SER A 535 26.29 5.43 -15.01
N GLY A 536 25.52 6.09 -14.14
CA GLY A 536 24.78 7.31 -14.43
C GLY A 536 23.31 7.15 -14.75
N ARG A 537 22.76 5.95 -14.55
CA ARG A 537 21.33 5.72 -14.73
C ARG A 537 20.59 6.41 -13.60
N LEU A 538 19.78 7.40 -13.98
CA LEU A 538 19.03 8.25 -13.06
C LEU A 538 17.61 7.69 -12.92
N TYR A 539 17.16 7.51 -11.68
CA TYR A 539 15.80 7.14 -11.35
C TYR A 539 15.11 8.29 -10.64
N VAL A 540 13.85 8.51 -11.01
CA VAL A 540 13.05 9.64 -10.54
C VAL A 540 11.70 9.12 -10.09
N MET A 541 11.42 9.27 -8.79
CA MET A 541 10.08 9.07 -8.28
C MET A 541 9.30 10.38 -8.42
N SER A 542 8.26 10.35 -9.24
CA SER A 542 7.33 11.46 -9.43
C SER A 542 5.94 11.11 -8.88
N LEU A 543 5.05 12.11 -8.83
CA LEU A 543 3.62 11.91 -8.53
C LEU A 543 2.93 10.88 -9.45
N ASN A 544 3.40 10.70 -10.67
CA ASN A 544 2.78 9.82 -11.67
C ASN A 544 3.40 8.42 -11.73
N GLY A 545 4.57 8.24 -11.12
CA GLY A 545 5.24 6.94 -11.10
C GLY A 545 6.76 7.05 -11.02
N LEU A 546 7.41 5.89 -11.12
CA LEU A 546 8.85 5.77 -11.25
C LEU A 546 9.24 5.82 -12.73
N TYR A 547 10.20 6.69 -13.01
CA TYR A 547 10.83 6.84 -14.32
C TYR A 547 12.32 6.60 -14.17
N TYR A 548 12.98 6.20 -15.26
CA TYR A 548 14.43 6.21 -15.31
C TYR A 548 14.95 6.73 -16.65
N SER A 549 16.21 7.17 -16.63
CA SER A 549 16.94 7.74 -17.77
C SER A 549 18.36 7.18 -17.80
N ASN A 550 18.84 6.82 -18.99
CA ASN A 550 20.25 6.42 -19.22
C ASN A 550 21.11 7.54 -19.83
N ASP A 551 20.54 8.69 -20.18
CA ASP A 551 21.22 9.75 -20.94
C ASP A 551 21.27 11.10 -20.20
N GLY A 552 21.17 11.05 -18.86
CA GLY A 552 21.21 12.22 -18.00
C GLY A 552 19.96 13.11 -18.09
N GLY A 553 18.80 12.51 -18.37
CA GLY A 553 17.49 13.13 -18.32
C GLY A 553 17.01 13.72 -19.64
N LYS A 554 17.63 13.34 -20.77
CA LYS A 554 17.17 13.75 -22.11
C LYS A 554 15.98 12.91 -22.54
N THR A 555 15.99 11.61 -22.24
CA THR A 555 14.88 10.69 -22.48
C THR A 555 14.50 9.93 -21.23
N TRP A 556 13.21 9.61 -21.09
CA TRP A 556 12.64 8.96 -19.93
C TRP A 556 11.88 7.71 -20.31
N LEU A 557 11.96 6.70 -19.46
CA LEU A 557 11.17 5.47 -19.58
C LEU A 557 10.37 5.28 -18.30
N SER A 558 9.04 5.32 -18.42
CA SER A 558 8.12 4.97 -17.34
C SER A 558 8.22 3.48 -17.05
N THR A 559 8.54 3.12 -15.81
CA THR A 559 8.73 1.72 -15.41
C THR A 559 7.69 1.23 -14.41
N LEU A 560 7.05 2.13 -13.66
CA LEU A 560 6.03 1.79 -12.69
C LEU A 560 5.05 2.96 -12.51
N THR A 561 3.75 2.74 -12.71
CA THR A 561 2.73 3.78 -12.55
C THR A 561 2.14 3.81 -11.13
N THR A 562 1.66 4.98 -10.69
CA THR A 562 1.05 5.10 -9.35
C THR A 562 -0.24 4.33 -9.15
N ALA A 563 -0.89 3.84 -10.21
CA ALA A 563 -2.01 2.91 -10.08
C ALA A 563 -1.62 1.62 -9.33
N GLY A 564 -0.32 1.26 -9.32
CA GLY A 564 0.24 0.15 -8.55
C GLY A 564 0.88 0.54 -7.21
N LEU A 565 0.90 1.84 -6.84
CA LEU A 565 1.56 2.34 -5.63
C LEU A 565 0.58 3.15 -4.78
N THR A 566 0.41 2.78 -3.51
CA THR A 566 -0.47 3.49 -2.57
C THR A 566 0.12 4.83 -2.11
N ARG A 567 0.15 5.83 -3.01
CA ARG A 567 0.40 7.29 -2.81
C ARG A 567 1.59 7.78 -1.96
N ASN A 568 2.35 6.92 -1.28
CA ASN A 568 3.48 7.27 -0.44
C ASN A 568 4.65 6.35 -0.81
N VAL A 569 5.55 6.81 -1.66
CA VAL A 569 6.87 6.16 -1.81
C VAL A 569 7.77 6.75 -0.73
N GLY A 570 8.27 5.89 0.15
CA GLY A 570 9.19 6.29 1.21
C GLY A 570 10.60 6.54 0.67
N ASP A 571 11.11 5.58 -0.11
CA ASP A 571 12.51 5.60 -0.55
C ASP A 571 12.80 4.68 -1.75
N LEU A 572 13.96 4.87 -2.36
CA LEU A 572 14.49 4.05 -3.45
C LEU A 572 15.90 3.56 -3.10
N ALA A 573 16.22 2.30 -3.40
CA ALA A 573 17.58 1.79 -3.30
C ALA A 573 17.98 1.00 -4.53
N ILE A 574 19.22 1.19 -4.98
CA ILE A 574 19.83 0.38 -6.04
C ILE A 574 20.70 -0.67 -5.37
N ASP A 575 20.62 -1.91 -5.85
CA ASP A 575 21.47 -2.99 -5.33
C ASP A 575 22.94 -2.69 -5.62
N LYS A 576 23.74 -2.56 -4.56
CA LYS A 576 25.17 -2.26 -4.67
C LYS A 576 25.97 -3.32 -5.43
N THR A 577 25.54 -4.56 -5.41
CA THR A 577 26.23 -5.67 -6.09
C THR A 577 25.74 -5.87 -7.52
N ASN A 578 24.53 -5.40 -7.82
CA ASN A 578 23.93 -5.54 -9.14
C ASN A 578 23.05 -4.32 -9.50
N PRO A 579 23.57 -3.33 -10.24
CA PRO A 579 22.81 -2.12 -10.61
C PRO A 579 21.61 -2.38 -11.54
N ASN A 580 21.42 -3.62 -12.01
CA ASN A 580 20.19 -4.05 -12.70
C ASN A 580 19.05 -4.43 -11.74
N ILE A 581 19.23 -4.22 -10.44
CA ILE A 581 18.20 -4.41 -9.42
C ILE A 581 17.96 -3.09 -8.70
N ILE A 582 16.68 -2.70 -8.62
CA ILE A 582 16.21 -1.54 -7.87
C ILE A 582 15.10 -1.96 -6.92
N TYR A 583 15.05 -1.35 -5.75
CA TYR A 583 14.03 -1.54 -4.75
C TYR A 583 13.25 -0.26 -4.53
N VAL A 584 11.93 -0.39 -4.41
CA VAL A 584 11.01 0.71 -4.13
C VAL A 584 10.33 0.42 -2.80
N ALA A 585 10.64 1.24 -1.80
CA ALA A 585 9.91 1.24 -0.54
C ALA A 585 8.70 2.18 -0.66
N TYR A 586 7.51 1.65 -0.39
CA TYR A 586 6.26 2.39 -0.49
C TYR A 586 5.32 2.02 0.66
N GLY A 587 4.21 2.75 0.76
CA GLY A 587 3.23 2.55 1.84
C GLY A 587 2.74 1.11 1.95
N GLY A 588 2.64 0.39 0.84
CA GLY A 588 2.21 -1.01 0.79
C GLY A 588 3.33 -2.06 0.89
N GLY A 589 4.58 -1.66 1.12
CA GLY A 589 5.70 -2.58 1.32
C GLY A 589 6.91 -2.30 0.44
N ILE A 590 7.53 -3.35 -0.12
CA ILE A 590 8.74 -3.26 -0.94
C ILE A 590 8.53 -3.99 -2.27
N LEU A 591 8.81 -3.29 -3.37
CA LEU A 591 8.90 -3.89 -4.70
C LEU A 591 10.37 -4.06 -5.08
N LYS A 592 10.71 -5.20 -5.69
CA LYS A 592 11.97 -5.46 -6.35
C LYS A 592 11.77 -5.40 -7.86
N GLY A 593 12.47 -4.48 -8.52
CA GLY A 593 12.57 -4.35 -9.96
C GLY A 593 13.86 -4.99 -10.47
N THR A 594 13.76 -5.79 -11.54
CA THR A 594 14.93 -6.39 -12.22
C THR A 594 14.90 -6.02 -13.70
N PHE A 595 16.01 -5.51 -14.23
CA PHE A 595 16.12 -5.17 -15.65
C PHE A 595 16.13 -6.43 -16.52
N ASN A 596 15.33 -6.38 -17.58
CA ASN A 596 15.30 -7.36 -18.66
C ASN A 596 16.27 -6.95 -19.76
N SER A 597 16.57 -7.87 -20.68
CA SER A 597 17.48 -7.62 -21.82
C SER A 597 17.02 -6.51 -22.78
N ASN A 598 15.72 -6.18 -22.77
CA ASN A 598 15.13 -5.09 -23.56
C ASN A 598 15.05 -3.76 -22.81
N ASN A 599 15.77 -3.61 -21.69
CA ASN A 599 15.75 -2.48 -20.77
C ASN A 599 14.42 -2.23 -20.03
N SER A 600 13.36 -3.03 -20.23
CA SER A 600 12.20 -2.99 -19.34
C SER A 600 12.53 -3.54 -17.95
N ILE A 601 11.75 -3.19 -16.94
CA ILE A 601 11.92 -3.72 -15.57
C ILE A 601 10.75 -4.63 -15.24
N SER A 602 11.07 -5.84 -14.79
CA SER A 602 10.09 -6.76 -14.20
C SER A 602 9.98 -6.50 -12.70
N TRP A 603 8.76 -6.30 -12.20
CA TRP A 603 8.48 -6.01 -10.79
C TRP A 603 7.96 -7.24 -10.06
N SER A 604 8.45 -7.43 -8.85
CA SER A 604 7.97 -8.45 -7.91
C SER A 604 7.77 -7.82 -6.54
N ASN A 605 6.67 -8.18 -5.87
CA ASN A 605 6.46 -7.78 -4.49
C ASN A 605 7.26 -8.71 -3.58
N ILE A 606 8.13 -8.14 -2.75
CA ILE A 606 8.98 -8.88 -1.81
C ILE A 606 8.67 -8.51 -0.37
N THR A 607 7.46 -8.06 -0.07
CA THR A 607 7.06 -7.56 1.26
C THR A 607 6.88 -8.68 2.29
N GLN A 608 6.53 -9.90 1.83
CA GLN A 608 6.18 -11.03 2.70
C GLN A 608 7.36 -11.54 3.54
#